data_AF-A0A1T3P8G3-F1
#
_entry.id   AF-A0A1T3P8G3-F1
#
_cell.length_a   1.000
_cell.length_b   1.000
_cell.length_c   1.000
_cell.angle_alpha   90.00
_cell.angle_beta   90.00
_cell.angle_gamma   90.00
#
_symmetry.space_group_name_H-M   'P 1'
#
loop_
_entity.id
_entity.type
_entity.pdbx_description
1 polymer ?
#
loop_
_entity_poly.entity_id
_entity_poly.type
_entity_poly.pdbx_seq_one_letter_code
_entity_poly.pdbx_strand_id
1 'polypeptide(L)' 'MRAFKSTVDSTIGNDPYGHGSSQVGSDRDRRDATIAGVVIRYDVSGSVLAVSVTRAIAW' A
#
# COMPACT_ATOMS: atom_id res chain seq x y z
N MET A 1 -1.82 4.96 -15.66
CA MET A 1 -1.88 3.62 -15.02
C MET A 1 -0.49 2.98 -14.85
N ARG A 2 0.29 2.79 -15.93
CA ARG A 2 1.58 2.06 -15.87
C ARG A 2 2.63 2.68 -14.94
N ALA A 3 2.78 4.01 -14.98
CA ALA A 3 3.69 4.75 -14.10
C ALA A 3 3.31 4.59 -12.62
N PHE A 4 2.03 4.75 -12.28
CA PHE A 4 1.53 4.54 -10.92
C PHE A 4 1.78 3.12 -10.43
N LYS A 5 1.48 2.10 -11.25
CA LYS A 5 1.79 0.70 -10.91
C LYS A 5 3.29 0.51 -10.65
N SER A 6 4.16 1.09 -11.48
CA SER A 6 5.61 1.02 -11.27
C SER A 6 6.03 1.64 -9.93
N THR A 7 5.43 2.75 -9.53
CA THR A 7 5.70 3.38 -8.22
C THR A 7 5.17 2.53 -7.07
N VAL A 8 3.98 1.94 -7.21
CA VAL A 8 3.42 1.01 -6.21
C VAL A 8 4.32 -0.23 -6.06
N ASP A 9 4.75 -0.82 -7.17
CA ASP A 9 5.63 -1.99 -7.19
C ASP A 9 6.99 -1.67 -6.53
N SER A 10 7.56 -0.49 -6.79
CA SER A 10 8.84 -0.07 -6.19
C SER A 10 8.74 0.42 -4.74
N THR A 11 7.54 0.45 -4.15
CA THR A 11 7.30 0.89 -2.77
C THR A 11 6.62 -0.23 -1.99
N ILE A 12 5.31 -0.14 -1.80
CA ILE A 12 4.53 -1.08 -0.99
C ILE A 12 4.52 -2.49 -1.57
N GLY A 13 4.75 -2.65 -2.89
CA GLY A 13 4.93 -3.97 -3.51
C GLY A 13 6.24 -4.67 -3.12
N ASN A 14 7.28 -3.91 -2.77
CA ASN A 14 8.60 -4.43 -2.38
C ASN A 14 8.80 -4.43 -0.86
N ASP A 15 8.34 -3.39 -0.17
CA ASP A 15 8.33 -3.26 1.28
C ASP A 15 6.97 -2.75 1.77
N PRO A 16 6.01 -3.67 2.06
CA PRO A 16 4.64 -3.32 2.44
C PRO A 16 4.53 -2.61 3.80
N TYR A 17 5.56 -2.67 4.64
CA TYR A 17 5.53 -2.06 5.98
C TYR A 17 6.36 -0.77 6.05
N GLY A 18 7.23 -0.52 5.07
CA GLY A 18 7.99 0.72 4.92
C GLY A 18 7.30 1.80 4.07
N HIS A 19 8.09 2.72 3.51
CA HIS A 19 7.62 3.78 2.61
C HIS A 19 6.44 4.65 3.13
N GLY A 20 6.40 4.94 4.42
CA GLY A 20 5.32 5.73 5.03
C GLY A 20 4.03 4.94 5.23
N SER A 21 4.07 3.62 5.07
CA SER A 21 2.99 2.69 5.43
C SER A 21 2.69 2.77 6.93
N SER A 22 1.42 2.92 7.26
CA SER A 22 0.93 3.09 8.62
C SER A 22 -0.17 2.08 8.92
N GLN A 23 -0.17 1.53 10.14
CA GLN A 23 -1.19 0.58 10.58
C GLN A 23 -2.56 1.26 10.68
N VAL A 24 -3.61 0.57 10.23
CA VAL A 24 -5.00 1.03 10.35
C VAL A 24 -5.70 0.30 11.50
N GLY A 25 -5.98 1.04 12.58
CA GLY A 25 -6.62 0.49 13.76
C GLY A 25 -5.73 -0.52 14.49
N SER A 26 -6.30 -1.64 14.94
CA SER A 26 -5.56 -2.70 15.64
C SER A 26 -5.09 -3.83 14.73
N ASP A 27 -5.37 -3.76 13.42
CA ASP A 27 -4.96 -4.76 12.44
C ASP A 27 -3.61 -4.38 11.85
N ARG A 28 -2.57 -5.17 12.16
CA ARG A 28 -1.18 -4.91 11.73
C ARG A 28 -1.04 -4.88 10.22
N ASP A 29 -1.82 -5.70 9.53
CA ASP A 29 -1.62 -6.00 8.11
C ASP A 29 -2.52 -5.14 7.22
N ARG A 30 -3.48 -4.44 7.82
CA ARG A 30 -4.24 -3.36 7.17
C ARG A 30 -3.47 -2.04 7.26
N ARG A 31 -3.12 -1.46 6.11
CA ARG A 31 -2.20 -0.33 6.01
C ARG A 31 -2.75 0.82 5.17
N ASP A 32 -2.34 2.04 5.51
CA ASP A 32 -2.47 3.22 4.67
C ASP A 32 -1.08 3.77 4.28
N ALA A 33 -0.91 4.19 3.02
CA ALA A 33 0.28 4.88 2.54
C ALA A 33 -0.08 5.94 1.49
N THR A 34 0.75 6.98 1.35
CA THR A 34 0.62 7.97 0.27
C THR A 34 1.66 7.72 -0.80
N ILE A 35 1.21 7.34 -2.00
CA ILE A 35 2.08 7.02 -3.14
C ILE A 35 1.70 7.92 -4.31
N ALA A 36 2.68 8.68 -4.83
CA ALA A 36 2.48 9.59 -5.96
C ALA A 36 1.28 10.55 -5.79
N GLY A 37 1.06 11.07 -4.57
CA GLY A 37 -0.05 11.97 -4.24
C GLY A 37 -1.40 11.29 -4.02
N VAL A 38 -1.46 9.95 -4.12
CA VAL A 38 -2.67 9.16 -3.90
C VAL A 38 -2.58 8.48 -2.53
N VAL A 39 -3.63 8.60 -1.72
CA VAL A 39 -3.76 7.82 -0.48
C VAL A 39 -4.30 6.44 -0.84
N ILE A 40 -3.54 5.42 -0.49
CA ILE A 40 -3.81 4.01 -0.77
C ILE A 40 -4.05 3.29 0.56
N ARG A 41 -5.20 2.61 0.68
CA ARG A 41 -5.42 1.59 1.71
C ARG A 41 -5.20 0.21 1.12
N TYR A 42 -4.49 -0.65 1.83
CA TYR A 42 -4.24 -2.02 1.40
C TYR A 42 -4.09 -3.01 2.55
N ASP A 43 -4.20 -4.29 2.23
CA ASP A 43 -3.97 -5.40 3.16
C ASP A 43 -2.74 -6.21 2.72
N VAL A 44 -1.94 -6.66 3.70
CA VAL A 44 -0.77 -7.51 3.50
C VAL A 44 -1.12 -8.94 3.90
N SER A 45 -1.02 -9.90 2.98
CA SER A 45 -1.10 -11.31 3.39
C SER A 45 0.28 -11.84 3.76
N GLY A 46 0.44 -12.33 5.00
CA GLY A 46 1.71 -12.92 5.46
C GLY A 46 2.04 -14.27 4.82
N SER A 47 1.04 -14.98 4.29
CA SER A 47 1.18 -16.33 3.72
C SER A 47 1.61 -16.31 2.25
N VAL A 48 1.25 -15.25 1.53
CA VAL A 48 1.65 -14.94 0.16
C VAL A 48 1.85 -13.45 0.15
N LEU A 49 3.08 -12.95 -0.05
CA LEU A 49 3.37 -11.51 -0.03
C LEU A 49 2.59 -10.82 -1.17
N ALA A 50 1.35 -10.45 -0.87
CA ALA A 50 0.38 -9.93 -1.79
C ALA A 50 -0.25 -8.70 -1.14
N VAL A 51 -0.18 -7.59 -1.86
CA VAL A 51 -0.73 -6.30 -1.46
C VAL A 51 -1.99 -6.05 -2.27
N SER A 52 -3.12 -5.94 -1.58
CA SER A 52 -4.41 -5.66 -2.21
C SER A 52 -4.85 -4.25 -1.90
N VAL A 53 -4.83 -3.36 -2.89
CA VAL A 53 -5.34 -1.99 -2.73
C VAL A 53 -6.87 -2.03 -2.65
N THR A 54 -7.41 -1.67 -1.50
CA THR A 54 -8.86 -1.67 -1.23
C THR A 54 -9.51 -0.30 -1.38
N ARG A 55 -8.72 0.79 -1.30
CA ARG A 55 -9.20 2.16 -1.53
C ARG A 55 -8.08 3.04 -2.08
N ALA A 56 -8.41 3.92 -3.03
CA ALA A 56 -7.53 4.95 -3.55
C ALA A 56 -8.27 6.29 -3.60
N ILE A 57 -7.66 7.36 -3.07
CA ILE A 57 -8.19 8.72 -3.13
C ILE A 57 -7.10 9.64 -3.67
N ALA A 58 -7.44 10.38 -4.73
CA ALA A 58 -6.58 11.38 -5.35
C ALA A 58 -7.20 12.77 -5.17
N TRP A 59 -6.33 13.78 -5.13
CA TRP A 59 -6.68 15.19 -5.04
C TRP A 59 -6.29 15.90 -6.33
#